data_AF-A0A1J5TVN0-F1
#
_entry.id   AF-A0A1J5TVN0-F1
#
_cell.length_a   1.000
_cell.length_b   1.000
_cell.length_c   1.000
_cell.angle_alpha   90.00
_cell.angle_beta   90.00
_cell.angle_gamma   90.00
#
_symmetry.space_group_name_H-M   'P 1'
#
loop_
_entity.id
_entity.type
_entity.pdbx_description
1 polymer ?
#
loop_
_entity_poly.entity_id
_entity_poly.type
_entity_poly.pdbx_seq_one_letter_code
_entity_poly.pdbx_strand_id
1 'polypeptide(L)'
;MSFLYINKQAVMHSIQELETQQVKLNIPTYLLNDIDEITEKYKVDRSEVLIEAAKSYVASIVEQDVHERLYKAFQEVRQMRKGKTPKTSARSLLDEL
;
A
#
# COMPACT_ATOMS: atom_id res chain seq x y z
N MET A 1 -4.15 19.67 23.76
CA MET A 1 -4.37 19.31 22.35
C MET A 1 -3.19 18.44 21.92
N SER A 2 -3.21 17.17 22.30
CA SER A 2 -2.13 16.21 22.01
C SER A 2 -2.59 15.36 20.84
N PHE A 3 -2.05 15.62 19.64
CA PHE A 3 -2.28 14.75 18.49
C PHE A 3 -1.51 13.46 18.71
N LEU A 4 -2.28 12.37 18.65
CA LEU A 4 -1.86 10.99 18.79
C LEU A 4 -0.71 10.70 17.84
N TYR A 5 0.45 10.35 18.41
CA TYR A 5 1.50 9.63 17.70
C TYR A 5 0.90 8.31 17.20
N ILE A 6 0.67 8.21 15.89
CA ILE A 6 0.38 6.93 15.26
C ILE A 6 1.65 6.10 15.38
N ASN A 7 1.57 5.08 16.22
CA ASN A 7 2.60 4.08 16.42
C ASN A 7 2.78 3.32 15.09
N LYS A 8 3.75 3.77 14.29
CA LYS A 8 4.25 3.06 13.12
C LYS A 8 4.87 1.77 13.65
N GLN A 9 4.06 0.71 13.76
CA GLN A 9 4.56 -0.63 14.09
C GLN A 9 5.74 -0.90 13.17
N ALA A 10 6.93 -1.07 13.75
CA ALA A 10 8.10 -1.49 13.02
C ALA A 10 7.79 -2.88 12.47
N VAL A 11 7.38 -2.95 11.20
CA VAL A 11 7.29 -4.20 10.46
C VAL A 11 8.70 -4.77 10.49
N MET A 12 8.90 -5.83 11.26
CA MET A 12 10.21 -6.45 11.43
C MET A 12 10.52 -7.21 10.14
N HIS A 13 11.21 -6.54 9.21
CA HIS A 13 11.67 -7.13 7.97
C HIS A 13 12.63 -8.29 8.26
N SER A 14 12.56 -9.35 7.48
CA SER A 14 13.54 -10.45 7.60
C SER A 14 14.94 -9.93 7.24
N ILE A 15 16.00 -10.57 7.74
CA ILE A 15 17.38 -10.13 7.45
C ILE A 15 17.64 -10.05 5.94
N GLN A 16 17.03 -10.96 5.17
CA GLN A 16 17.11 -10.99 3.70
C GLN A 16 16.41 -9.79 3.04
N GLU A 17 15.32 -9.28 3.62
CA GLU A 17 14.59 -8.11 3.11
C GLU A 17 15.30 -6.78 3.41
N LEU A 18 16.25 -6.79 4.35
CA LEU A 18 17.12 -5.64 4.64
C LEU A 18 18.33 -5.58 3.70
N GLU A 19 18.56 -6.62 2.89
CA GLU A 19 19.63 -6.61 1.88
C GLU A 19 19.30 -5.62 0.77
N THR A 20 20.23 -4.71 0.50
CA THR A 20 20.07 -3.71 -0.56
C THR A 20 20.55 -4.27 -1.89
N GLN A 21 19.65 -4.36 -2.87
CA GLN A 21 20.02 -4.65 -4.26
C GLN A 21 20.18 -3.36 -5.06
N GLN A 22 21.29 -3.22 -5.80
CA GLN A 22 21.44 -2.12 -6.74
C GLN A 22 20.59 -2.35 -7.99
N VAL A 23 19.77 -1.37 -8.33
CA VAL A 23 18.91 -1.36 -9.52
C VAL A 23 19.30 -0.20 -10.43
N LYS A 24 19.36 -0.46 -11.74
CA LYS A 24 19.55 0.58 -12.76
C LYS A 24 18.18 1.01 -13.27
N LEU A 25 17.87 2.29 -13.14
CA LEU A 25 16.61 2.89 -13.57
C LEU A 25 16.89 4.02 -14.57
N ASN A 26 16.11 4.08 -15.64
CA ASN A 26 16.11 5.21 -16.56
C ASN A 26 14.97 6.14 -16.17
N ILE A 27 15.30 7.35 -15.73
CA ILE A 27 14.33 8.38 -15.33
C ILE A 27 14.33 9.48 -16.40
N PRO A 28 13.16 9.95 -16.87
CA PRO A 28 13.08 11.11 -17.74
C PRO A 28 13.73 12.34 -17.10
N THR A 29 14.48 13.13 -17.89
CA THR A 29 15.24 14.28 -17.38
C THR A 29 14.38 15.28 -16.59
N TYR A 30 13.16 15.55 -17.06
CA TYR A 30 12.27 16.49 -16.37
C TYR A 30 11.96 16.04 -14.94
N LEU A 31 11.72 14.73 -14.75
CA LEU A 31 11.37 14.17 -13.45
C LEU A 31 12.58 14.12 -12.52
N LEU A 32 13.76 13.86 -13.10
CA LEU A 32 15.00 13.94 -12.33
C LEU A 32 15.25 15.38 -11.84
N ASN A 33 14.98 16.39 -12.67
CA ASN A 33 15.09 17.79 -12.25
C ASN A 33 14.12 18.12 -11.12
N ASP A 34 12.86 17.66 -11.19
CA ASP A 34 11.87 17.87 -10.12
C ASP A 34 12.33 17.23 -8.80
N ILE A 35 12.93 16.04 -8.86
CA ILE A 35 13.52 15.37 -7.69
C ILE A 35 14.70 16.19 -7.17
N ASP A 36 15.55 16.70 -8.07
CA ASP A 36 16.72 17.50 -7.69
C ASP A 36 16.32 18.74 -6.90
N GLU A 37 15.29 19.47 -7.35
CA GLU A 37 14.73 20.61 -6.62
C GLU A 37 14.29 20.25 -5.19
N ILE A 38 13.66 19.08 -5.02
CA ILE A 38 13.25 18.58 -3.69
C ILE A 38 14.49 18.24 -2.85
N THR A 39 15.45 17.54 -3.42
CA THR A 39 16.67 17.12 -2.70
C THR A 39 17.49 18.31 -2.24
N GLU A 40 17.60 19.36 -3.06
CA GLU A 40 18.28 20.60 -2.70
C GLU A 40 17.52 21.35 -1.60
N LYS A 41 16.19 21.47 -1.74
CA LYS A 41 15.35 22.21 -0.79
C LYS A 41 15.32 21.58 0.59
N TYR A 42 15.22 20.26 0.67
CA TYR A 42 15.08 19.53 1.94
C TYR A 42 16.37 18.86 2.42
N LYS A 43 17.46 18.99 1.65
CA LYS A 43 18.78 18.39 1.95
C LYS A 43 18.69 16.88 2.19
N VAL A 44 17.96 16.19 1.32
CA VAL A 44 17.77 14.74 1.33
C VAL A 44 18.42 14.11 0.12
N ASP A 45 18.76 12.82 0.20
CA ASP A 45 19.33 12.11 -0.95
C ASP A 45 18.26 11.75 -1.97
N ARG A 46 18.63 11.70 -3.26
CA ARG A 46 17.75 11.23 -4.35
C ARG A 46 17.20 9.83 -4.08
N SER A 47 18.04 8.95 -3.51
CA SER A 47 17.65 7.59 -3.14
C SER A 47 16.55 7.57 -2.09
N GLU A 48 16.62 8.45 -1.10
CA GLU A 48 15.60 8.56 -0.04
C GLU A 48 14.24 8.97 -0.63
N VAL A 49 14.24 10.00 -1.48
CA VAL A 49 13.03 10.46 -2.18
C VAL A 49 12.42 9.34 -3.04
N LEU A 50 13.26 8.64 -3.81
CA LEU A 50 12.81 7.55 -4.68
C LEU A 50 12.27 6.34 -3.89
N ILE A 51 12.94 5.98 -2.79
CA ILE A 51 12.50 4.88 -1.92
C ILE A 51 11.16 5.20 -1.28
N GLU A 52 10.98 6.40 -0.73
CA GLU A 52 9.71 6.77 -0.11
C GLU A 52 8.58 6.97 -1.11
N ALA A 53 8.87 7.46 -2.31
CA ALA A 53 7.90 7.50 -3.40
C ALA A 53 7.43 6.08 -3.78
N ALA A 54 8.38 5.14 -3.92
CA ALA A 54 8.06 3.74 -4.23
C ALA A 54 7.22 3.08 -3.13
N LYS A 55 7.59 3.25 -1.85
CA LYS A 55 6.81 2.73 -0.70
C LYS A 55 5.39 3.30 -0.69
N SER A 56 5.27 4.61 -0.86
CA SER A 56 3.98 5.30 -0.84
C SER A 56 3.08 4.83 -1.98
N TYR A 57 3.64 4.63 -3.18
CA TYR A 57 2.91 4.15 -4.34
C TYR A 57 2.47 2.69 -4.20
N VAL A 58 3.33 1.81 -3.66
CA VAL A 58 2.95 0.42 -3.38
C VAL A 58 1.84 0.37 -2.33
N ALA A 59 1.95 1.16 -1.26
CA ALA A 59 0.93 1.24 -0.23
C ALA A 59 -0.42 1.71 -0.77
N SER A 60 -0.45 2.70 -1.67
CA SER A 60 -1.70 3.18 -2.27
C SER A 60 -2.36 2.15 -3.18
N ILE A 61 -1.58 1.36 -3.93
CA ILE A 61 -2.11 0.24 -4.73
C ILE A 61 -2.77 -0.79 -3.82
N VAL A 62 -2.09 -1.19 -2.74
CA VAL A 62 -2.63 -2.16 -1.79
C VAL A 62 -3.90 -1.64 -1.14
N GLU A 63 -3.91 -0.37 -0.73
CA GLU A 63 -5.08 0.26 -0.15
C GLU A 63 -6.26 0.25 -1.14
N GLN A 64 -6.02 0.60 -2.40
CA GLN A 64 -7.05 0.58 -3.44
C GLN A 64 -7.61 -0.83 -3.66
N ASP A 65 -6.76 -1.86 -3.75
CA ASP A 65 -7.19 -3.25 -3.90
C ASP A 65 -8.04 -3.71 -2.71
N VAL A 66 -7.64 -3.35 -1.48
CA VAL A 66 -8.42 -3.64 -0.26
C VAL A 66 -9.79 -2.96 -0.32
N HIS A 67 -9.85 -1.67 -0.68
CA HIS A 67 -11.12 -0.94 -0.80
C HIS A 67 -12.03 -1.56 -1.87
N GLU A 68 -11.48 -1.95 -3.02
CA GLU A 68 -12.24 -2.59 -4.09
C GLU A 68 -12.80 -3.96 -3.67
N ARG A 69 -12.00 -4.79 -2.99
CA ARG A 69 -12.44 -6.08 -2.45
C ARG A 69 -13.51 -5.91 -1.39
N LEU A 70 -13.34 -4.97 -0.46
CA LEU A 70 -14.34 -4.67 0.57
C LEU A 70 -15.65 -4.17 -0.06
N TYR A 71 -15.57 -3.29 -1.05
CA TYR A 71 -16.75 -2.81 -1.76
C TYR A 71 -17.51 -3.97 -2.42
N LYS A 72 -16.80 -4.88 -3.11
CA LYS A 72 -17.40 -6.08 -3.71
C LYS A 72 -18.07 -6.97 -2.64
N ALA A 73 -17.39 -7.23 -1.53
CA ALA A 73 -17.93 -8.01 -0.42
C ALA A 73 -19.21 -7.38 0.16
N PHE A 74 -19.25 -6.05 0.34
CA PHE A 74 -20.46 -5.35 0.78
C PHE A 74 -21.61 -5.46 -0.22
N GLN A 75 -21.32 -5.41 -1.53
CA GLN A 75 -22.34 -5.62 -2.55
C GLN A 75 -22.89 -7.05 -2.49
N GLU A 76 -22.03 -8.05 -2.35
CA GLU A 76 -22.45 -9.46 -2.23
C GLU A 76 -23.37 -9.66 -1.02
N VAL A 77 -22.99 -9.16 0.16
CA VAL A 77 -23.83 -9.20 1.36
C VAL A 77 -25.16 -8.47 1.14
N ARG A 78 -25.15 -7.33 0.43
CA ARG A 78 -26.37 -6.59 0.10
C ARG A 78 -27.29 -7.39 -0.82
N GLN A 79 -26.76 -8.12 -1.79
CA GLN A 79 -27.54 -9.00 -2.66
C GLN A 79 -28.12 -10.19 -1.88
N MET A 80 -27.36 -10.78 -0.96
CA MET A 80 -27.83 -11.87 -0.08
C MET A 80 -28.98 -11.39 0.82
N ARG A 81 -28.87 -10.17 1.37
CA ARG A 81 -29.94 -9.55 2.17
C ARG A 81 -31.20 -9.30 1.34
N LYS A 82 -31.06 -8.92 0.07
CA LYS A 82 -32.17 -8.71 -0.87
C LYS A 82 -32.75 -10.02 -1.44
N GLY A 83 -32.22 -11.18 -1.05
CA GLY A 83 -32.68 -12.50 -1.53
C GLY A 83 -32.27 -12.82 -2.96
N LYS A 84 -31.31 -12.09 -3.53
CA LYS A 84 -30.82 -12.26 -4.91
C LYS A 84 -29.68 -13.27 -5.04
N THR A 85 -29.06 -13.63 -3.92
CA THR A 85 -28.03 -14.68 -3.81
C THR A 85 -28.34 -15.57 -2.59
N PRO A 86 -28.05 -16.89 -2.66
CA PRO A 86 -28.25 -17.80 -1.53
C PRO A 86 -27.45 -17.32 -0.31
N LYS A 87 -28.06 -17.44 0.87
CA LYS A 87 -27.36 -17.16 2.12
C LYS A 87 -26.48 -18.35 2.46
N THR A 88 -25.18 -18.22 2.25
CA THR A 88 -24.18 -19.19 2.72
C THR A 88 -23.81 -18.86 4.16
N SER A 89 -23.65 -19.88 5.01
CA SER A 89 -23.25 -19.66 6.40
C SER A 89 -21.75 -19.32 6.49
N ALA A 90 -21.34 -18.49 7.45
CA ALA A 90 -19.92 -18.21 7.66
C ALA A 90 -19.12 -19.50 7.98
N ARG A 91 -19.78 -20.49 8.60
CA ARG A 91 -19.16 -21.77 8.95
C ARG A 91 -18.82 -22.63 7.74
N SER A 92 -19.74 -22.70 6.77
CA SER A 92 -19.48 -23.42 5.50
C SER A 92 -18.38 -22.80 4.65
N LEU A 93 -18.13 -21.48 4.76
CA LEU A 93 -17.02 -20.83 4.06
C LEU A 93 -15.66 -21.09 4.73
N LEU A 94 -15.65 -21.29 6.05
CA LEU A 94 -14.44 -21.63 6.80
C LEU A 94 -14.00 -23.07 6.53
N ASP A 95 -14.94 -23.97 6.23
CA ASP A 95 -14.65 -25.36 5.87
C ASP A 95 -14.04 -25.51 4.45
N GLU A 96 -14.06 -24.44 3.63
CA GLU A 96 -13.53 -24.41 2.25
C GLU A 96 -12.13 -23.80 2.11
N LEU A 97 -11.57 -23.23 3.19
CA LEU A 97 -10.22 -22.63 3.25
C LEU A 97 -9.17 -23.61 3.77
#